data_AF-A0A7J9GIM3-F1
#
_entry.id   AF-A0A7J9GIM3-F1
#
_cell.length_a   1.000
_cell.length_b   1.000
_cell.length_c   1.000
_cell.angle_alpha   90.00
_cell.angle_beta   90.00
_cell.angle_gamma   90.00
#
_symmetry.space_group_name_H-M   'P 1'
#
loop_
_entity.id
_entity.type
_entity.pdbx_description
1 polymer ?
#
loop_
_entity_poly.entity_id
_entity_poly.type
_entity_poly.pdbx_seq_one_letter_code
_entity_poly.pdbx_strand_id
1 'polypeptide(L)'
;MSDFTYVENVAHAHICAAETMDSWVVSVAGKAFFITNLEPIMFWEFISLILEGLGYQRPFIKVPTWMVSYVVILSQYIHDKLGYRMYKYSVSPHYIVQLASRNRTFDCSAAQKHLGYSPVVSLEDGIKSTVASFSHLSKYSSFMRFGNFDEQSKAEKLLGSGIVADVLLWRDERRTFMCFLILALAFYWFFFCGKTFTSSAAQLLLLVTAILYGYGILASDM
;
A
#
# COMPACT_ATOMS: atom_id res chain seq x y z
N MET A 1 -9.99 -4.54 19.96
CA MET A 1 -9.31 -3.73 21.00
C MET A 1 -7.92 -4.28 21.20
N SER A 2 -6.95 -3.40 21.21
CA SER A 2 -5.53 -3.70 21.36
C SER A 2 -4.90 -2.68 22.31
N ASP A 3 -3.98 -3.13 23.16
CA ASP A 3 -3.18 -2.22 23.98
C ASP A 3 -2.01 -1.67 23.17
N PHE A 4 -1.83 -0.35 23.25
CA PHE A 4 -0.66 0.35 22.75
C PHE A 4 0.02 1.04 23.94
N THR A 5 1.34 0.90 24.03
CA THR A 5 2.11 1.47 25.14
C THR A 5 3.11 2.47 24.58
N TYR A 6 3.12 3.68 25.11
CA TYR A 6 4.10 4.68 24.73
C TYR A 6 5.47 4.32 25.30
N VAL A 7 6.55 4.59 24.55
CA VAL A 7 7.91 4.14 24.91
C VAL A 7 8.38 4.70 26.26
N GLU A 8 8.00 5.93 26.60
CA GLU A 8 8.36 6.54 27.88
C GLU A 8 7.63 5.87 29.06
N ASN A 9 6.40 5.39 28.86
CA ASN A 9 5.70 4.62 29.89
C ASN A 9 6.37 3.26 30.12
N VAL A 10 6.91 2.64 29.07
CA VAL A 10 7.72 1.41 29.21
C VAL A 10 9.01 1.70 29.98
N ALA A 11 9.69 2.80 29.67
CA ALA A 11 10.88 3.23 30.40
C ALA A 11 10.56 3.54 31.88
N HIS A 12 9.44 4.22 32.16
CA HIS A 12 8.96 4.49 33.51
C HIS A 12 8.71 3.20 34.29
N ALA A 13 8.07 2.20 33.67
CA ALA A 13 7.87 0.90 34.30
C ALA A 13 9.18 0.21 34.71
N HIS A 14 10.25 0.36 33.91
CA HIS A 14 11.57 -0.15 34.27
C HIS A 14 12.16 0.56 35.49
N ILE A 15 11.98 1.88 35.59
CA ILE A 15 12.40 2.68 36.76
C ILE A 15 11.64 2.21 38.01
N CYS A 16 10.31 2.12 37.92
CA CYS A 16 9.48 1.62 39.03
C CYS A 16 9.92 0.21 39.48
N ALA A 17 10.28 -0.66 38.54
CA ALA A 17 10.75 -2.01 38.86
C ALA A 17 12.10 -2.00 39.59
N ALA A 18 13.03 -1.14 39.18
CA ALA A 18 14.32 -0.98 39.86
C ALA A 18 14.15 -0.43 41.28
N GLU A 19 13.35 0.63 41.47
CA GLU A 19 13.07 1.21 42.78
C GLU A 19 12.39 0.22 43.73
N THR A 20 11.45 -0.57 43.21
CA THR A 20 10.76 -1.59 44.00
C THR A 20 11.72 -2.68 44.45
N MET A 21 12.65 -3.11 43.58
CA MET A 21 13.68 -4.08 43.93
C MET A 21 14.59 -3.57 45.06
N ASP A 22 15.01 -2.31 45.00
CA ASP A 22 15.90 -1.70 46.01
C ASP A 22 15.22 -1.50 47.36
N SER A 23 13.91 -1.30 47.37
CA SER A 23 13.13 -1.09 48.59
C SER A 23 12.95 -2.35 49.46
N TRP A 24 13.14 -3.55 48.89
CA TRP A 24 12.89 -4.87 49.50
C TRP A 24 11.47 -5.06 50.12
N VAL A 25 10.53 -4.14 49.88
CA VAL A 25 9.18 -4.16 50.48
C VAL A 25 8.33 -5.29 49.90
N VAL A 26 8.50 -5.61 48.62
CA VAL A 26 7.78 -6.67 47.90
C VAL A 26 8.77 -7.46 47.05
N SER A 27 8.78 -8.79 47.18
CA SER A 27 9.58 -9.64 46.30
C SER A 27 8.99 -9.64 44.88
N VAL A 28 9.61 -8.82 44.02
CA VAL A 28 9.30 -8.69 42.59
C VAL A 28 10.32 -9.42 41.71
N ALA A 29 11.45 -9.84 42.28
CA ALA A 29 12.50 -10.57 41.57
C ALA A 29 11.95 -11.87 40.96
N GLY A 30 12.25 -12.10 39.67
CA GLY A 30 11.82 -13.30 38.93
C GLY A 30 10.36 -13.31 38.47
N LYS A 31 9.58 -12.26 38.72
CA LYS A 31 8.20 -12.14 38.23
C LYS A 31 8.17 -11.42 36.88
N ALA A 32 7.24 -11.86 36.02
CA ALA A 32 6.93 -11.19 34.76
C ALA A 32 5.70 -10.30 34.93
N PHE A 33 5.75 -9.09 34.35
CA PHE A 33 4.67 -8.10 34.41
C PHE A 33 4.32 -7.63 33.01
N PHE A 34 3.03 -7.40 32.75
CA PHE A 34 2.57 -6.72 31.54
C PHE A 34 2.47 -5.23 31.78
N ILE A 35 3.01 -4.43 30.87
CA ILE A 35 3.00 -2.97 30.93
C ILE A 35 2.14 -2.43 29.79
N THR A 36 1.09 -1.69 30.14
CA THR A 36 0.17 -1.05 29.19
C THR A 36 -0.09 0.41 29.54
N ASN A 37 -0.68 1.17 28.63
CA ASN A 37 -1.16 2.53 28.89
C ASN A 37 -2.53 2.57 29.62
N LEU A 38 -3.15 1.41 29.91
CA LEU A 38 -4.50 1.30 30.51
C LEU A 38 -5.65 1.86 29.66
N GLU A 39 -5.36 2.30 28.43
CA GLU A 39 -6.30 2.91 27.50
C GLU A 39 -6.42 2.04 26.23
N PRO A 40 -7.09 0.87 26.29
CA PRO A 40 -7.23 -0.02 25.14
C PRO A 40 -8.13 0.61 24.08
N ILE A 41 -7.65 0.69 22.84
CA ILE A 41 -8.43 1.22 21.71
C ILE A 41 -8.50 0.22 20.56
N MET A 42 -9.35 0.48 19.56
CA MET A 42 -9.40 -0.37 18.38
C MET A 42 -8.14 -0.18 17.52
N PHE A 43 -7.53 -1.28 17.05
CA PHE A 43 -6.32 -1.21 16.21
C PHE A 43 -6.48 -0.25 15.02
N TRP A 44 -7.59 -0.36 14.30
CA TRP A 44 -7.88 0.51 13.15
C TRP A 44 -8.17 1.95 13.54
N GLU A 45 -8.66 2.20 14.75
CA GLU A 45 -8.85 3.54 15.29
C GLU A 45 -7.49 4.19 15.62
N PHE A 46 -6.59 3.45 16.27
CA PHE A 46 -5.21 3.89 16.49
C PHE A 46 -4.52 4.28 15.17
N ILE A 47 -4.59 3.40 14.17
CA ILE A 47 -4.03 3.67 12.84
C ILE A 47 -4.67 4.91 12.20
N SER A 48 -5.98 5.09 12.38
CA SER A 48 -6.70 6.26 11.86
C SER A 48 -6.18 7.56 12.47
N LEU A 49 -6.00 7.60 13.79
CA LEU A 49 -5.50 8.78 14.51
C LEU A 49 -4.09 9.17 14.05
N ILE A 50 -3.21 8.18 13.85
CA ILE A 50 -1.86 8.42 13.32
C ILE A 50 -1.89 8.98 11.90
N LEU A 51 -2.70 8.37 11.02
CA LEU A 51 -2.83 8.81 9.63
C LEU A 51 -3.41 10.23 9.53
N GLU A 52 -4.44 10.52 10.30
CA GLU A 52 -5.07 11.85 10.37
C GLU A 52 -4.10 12.90 10.89
N GLY A 53 -3.35 12.60 11.95
CA GLY A 53 -2.31 13.50 12.47
C GLY A 53 -1.22 13.81 11.45
N LEU A 54 -0.91 12.88 10.54
CA LEU A 54 0.03 13.09 9.44
C LEU A 54 -0.61 13.75 8.20
N GLY A 55 -1.92 14.03 8.22
CA GLY A 55 -2.66 14.66 7.12
C GLY A 55 -3.15 13.69 6.04
N TYR A 56 -3.13 12.38 6.29
CA TYR A 56 -3.68 11.36 5.39
C TYR A 56 -5.17 11.11 5.64
N GLN A 57 -5.86 10.58 4.63
CA GLN A 57 -7.25 10.18 4.77
C GLN A 57 -7.37 8.89 5.58
N ARG A 58 -8.45 8.77 6.34
CA ARG A 58 -8.78 7.59 7.11
C ARG A 58 -9.03 6.39 6.18
N PRO A 59 -8.53 5.17 6.51
CA PRO A 59 -8.81 3.98 5.72
C PRO A 59 -10.31 3.65 5.77
N PHE A 60 -10.96 3.62 4.60
CA PHE A 60 -12.39 3.36 4.46
C PHE A 60 -12.71 1.95 3.91
N ILE A 61 -11.73 1.31 3.26
CA ILE A 61 -11.91 0.00 2.65
C ILE A 61 -11.69 -1.10 3.70
N LYS A 62 -12.69 -1.98 3.85
CA LYS A 62 -12.60 -3.17 4.70
C LYS A 62 -12.37 -4.39 3.82
N VAL A 63 -11.22 -5.04 3.99
CA VAL A 63 -10.87 -6.27 3.27
C VAL A 63 -10.91 -7.45 4.24
N PRO A 64 -11.55 -8.57 3.88
CA PRO A 64 -11.53 -9.78 4.72
C PRO A 64 -10.10 -10.29 4.97
N THR A 65 -9.79 -10.64 6.21
CA THR A 65 -8.45 -11.10 6.62
C THR A 65 -7.94 -12.28 5.80
N TRP A 66 -8.82 -13.21 5.41
CA TRP A 66 -8.43 -14.38 4.63
C TRP A 66 -7.86 -13.97 3.26
N MET A 67 -8.48 -13.01 2.57
CA MET A 67 -7.99 -12.49 1.29
C MET A 67 -6.59 -11.89 1.43
N VAL A 68 -6.41 -11.03 2.44
CA VAL A 68 -5.11 -10.40 2.72
C VAL A 68 -4.05 -11.47 3.03
N SER A 69 -4.41 -12.50 3.80
CA SER A 69 -3.51 -13.61 4.12
C SER A 69 -3.08 -14.39 2.88
N TYR A 70 -4.00 -14.68 1.94
CA TYR A 70 -3.66 -15.34 0.68
C TYR A 70 -2.70 -14.49 -0.17
N VAL A 71 -2.94 -13.19 -0.27
CA VAL A 71 -2.04 -12.26 -1.01
C VAL A 71 -0.65 -12.25 -0.38
N VAL A 72 -0.56 -12.18 0.95
CA VAL A 72 0.71 -12.22 1.67
C VAL A 72 1.46 -13.52 1.42
N ILE A 73 0.80 -14.67 1.53
CA ILE A 73 1.40 -15.99 1.29
C ILE A 73 1.88 -16.13 -0.15
N LEU A 74 1.05 -15.71 -1.11
CA LEU A 74 1.40 -15.76 -2.53
C LEU A 74 2.60 -14.86 -2.83
N SER A 75 2.63 -13.65 -2.26
CA SER A 75 3.76 -12.74 -2.43
C SER A 75 5.06 -13.34 -1.88
N GLN A 76 5.02 -13.93 -0.68
CA GLN A 76 6.17 -14.62 -0.08
C GLN A 76 6.65 -15.77 -0.97
N TYR A 77 5.73 -16.62 -1.45
CA TYR A 77 6.06 -17.73 -2.34
C TYR A 77 6.71 -17.28 -3.65
N ILE A 78 6.19 -16.22 -4.27
CA ILE A 78 6.77 -15.62 -5.48
C ILE A 78 8.17 -15.08 -5.18
N HIS A 79 8.34 -14.35 -4.09
CA HIS A 79 9.65 -13.81 -3.70
C HIS A 79 10.69 -14.90 -3.47
N ASP A 80 10.34 -15.96 -2.75
CA ASP A 80 11.21 -17.10 -2.50
C ASP A 80 11.61 -17.80 -3.81
N LYS A 81 10.65 -17.97 -4.74
CA LYS A 81 10.89 -18.65 -6.01
C LYS A 81 11.74 -17.83 -7.00
N LEU A 82 11.57 -16.51 -7.03
CA LEU A 82 12.33 -15.63 -7.91
C LEU A 82 13.71 -15.27 -7.37
N GLY A 83 14.09 -15.74 -6.18
CA GLY A 83 15.41 -15.47 -5.59
C GLY A 83 15.65 -13.99 -5.28
N TYR A 84 14.61 -13.15 -5.34
CA TYR A 84 14.68 -11.77 -4.91
C TYR A 84 14.78 -11.78 -3.39
N ARG A 85 16.01 -11.71 -2.90
CA ARG A 85 16.35 -11.48 -1.50
C ARG A 85 16.03 -10.03 -1.13
N MET A 86 14.77 -9.63 -1.32
CA MET A 86 14.29 -8.32 -0.93
C MET A 86 14.31 -8.25 0.60
N TYR A 87 14.84 -7.13 1.11
CA TYR A 87 14.99 -6.75 2.51
C TYR A 87 14.21 -7.63 3.49
N LYS A 88 14.93 -8.30 4.40
CA LYS A 88 14.34 -8.91 5.59
C LYS A 88 13.51 -7.83 6.29
N TYR A 89 12.21 -7.81 6.06
CA TYR A 89 11.30 -7.07 6.91
C TYR A 89 11.55 -7.57 8.34
N SER A 90 11.88 -6.69 9.28
CA SER A 90 12.10 -7.06 10.68
C SER A 90 10.90 -7.79 11.28
N VAL A 91 9.73 -7.65 10.68
CA VAL A 91 8.47 -8.29 11.08
C VAL A 91 7.84 -8.97 9.88
N SER A 92 7.46 -10.24 10.02
CA SER A 92 6.76 -10.98 8.97
C SER A 92 5.44 -10.29 8.61
N PRO A 93 5.12 -10.07 7.33
CA PRO A 93 3.82 -9.54 6.91
C PRO A 93 2.63 -10.33 7.47
N HIS A 94 2.79 -11.65 7.66
CA HIS A 94 1.77 -12.49 8.28
C HIS A 94 1.51 -12.11 9.74
N TYR A 95 2.55 -11.75 10.49
CA TYR A 95 2.42 -11.30 11.87
C TYR A 95 1.63 -9.98 11.96
N ILE A 96 1.86 -9.04 11.03
CA ILE A 96 1.13 -7.77 10.97
C ILE A 96 -0.37 -8.02 10.72
N VAL A 97 -0.71 -8.92 9.79
CA VAL A 97 -2.10 -9.29 9.51
C VAL A 97 -2.77 -9.89 10.75
N GLN A 98 -2.07 -10.78 11.47
CA GLN A 98 -2.58 -11.34 12.71
C GLN A 98 -2.78 -10.28 13.80
N LEU A 99 -1.85 -9.33 13.93
CA LEU A 99 -1.92 -8.24 14.90
C LEU A 99 -3.12 -7.32 14.62
N ALA A 100 -3.35 -6.98 13.35
CA ALA A 100 -4.45 -6.11 12.94
C ALA A 100 -5.83 -6.79 13.04
N SER A 101 -5.89 -8.12 12.99
CA SER A 101 -7.16 -8.87 12.93
C SER A 101 -7.64 -9.38 14.29
N ARG A 102 -6.81 -9.37 15.33
CA ARG A 102 -7.13 -9.96 16.63
C ARG A 102 -7.18 -8.90 17.72
N ASN A 103 -8.08 -9.11 18.69
CA ASN A 103 -8.09 -8.33 19.92
C ASN A 103 -6.97 -8.82 20.85
N ARG A 104 -6.20 -7.89 21.42
CA ARG A 104 -5.07 -8.19 22.30
C ARG A 104 -4.98 -7.15 23.41
N THR A 105 -5.59 -7.46 24.53
CA THR A 105 -5.49 -6.66 25.75
C THR A 105 -4.79 -7.46 26.84
N PHE A 106 -4.02 -6.78 27.68
CA PHE A 106 -3.22 -7.37 28.76
C PHE A 106 -3.62 -6.76 30.10
N ASP A 107 -3.59 -7.59 31.15
CA ASP A 107 -3.85 -7.11 32.50
C ASP A 107 -2.58 -6.51 33.11
N CYS A 108 -2.63 -5.22 33.43
CA CYS A 108 -1.56 -4.44 34.05
C CYS A 108 -1.74 -4.29 35.58
N SER A 109 -2.76 -4.92 36.17
CA SER A 109 -3.06 -4.83 37.60
C SER A 109 -1.89 -5.26 38.50
N ALA A 110 -1.15 -6.30 38.08
CA ALA A 110 0.02 -6.79 38.81
C ALA A 110 1.15 -5.75 38.83
N ALA A 111 1.37 -5.01 37.75
CA ALA A 111 2.39 -3.96 37.69
C ALA A 111 2.00 -2.77 38.57
N GLN A 112 0.73 -2.34 38.53
CA GLN A 112 0.23 -1.28 39.40
C GLN A 112 0.39 -1.64 40.88
N LYS A 113 -0.01 -2.85 41.26
CA LYS A 113 -0.01 -3.30 42.65
C LYS A 113 1.39 -3.56 43.20
N HIS A 114 2.26 -4.20 42.42
CA HIS A 114 3.55 -4.66 42.90
C HIS A 114 4.69 -3.71 42.60
N LEU A 115 4.63 -2.95 41.50
CA LEU A 115 5.67 -2.00 41.10
C LEU A 115 5.29 -0.54 41.40
N GLY A 116 4.04 -0.27 41.81
CA GLY A 116 3.54 1.11 41.90
C GLY A 116 3.43 1.81 40.54
N TYR A 117 3.48 1.05 39.45
CA TYR A 117 3.48 1.61 38.10
C TYR A 117 2.15 2.30 37.78
N SER A 118 2.23 3.50 37.21
CA SER A 118 1.13 4.18 36.53
C SER A 118 1.66 4.83 35.24
N PRO A 119 0.84 4.89 34.16
CA PRO A 119 1.25 5.56 32.93
C PRO A 119 1.39 7.06 33.18
N VAL A 120 2.51 7.62 32.73
CA VAL A 120 2.84 9.05 32.88
C VAL A 120 2.35 9.85 31.67
N VAL A 121 2.41 9.23 30.48
CA VAL A 121 1.98 9.81 29.22
C VAL A 121 0.68 9.16 28.78
N SER A 122 -0.34 9.98 28.50
CA SER A 122 -1.62 9.49 27.94
C SER A 122 -1.42 8.93 26.53
N LEU A 123 -2.33 8.08 26.06
CA LEU A 123 -2.28 7.57 24.69
C LEU A 123 -2.40 8.71 23.67
N GLU A 124 -3.25 9.71 23.94
CA GLU A 124 -3.45 10.86 23.06
C GLU A 124 -2.16 11.69 22.91
N ASP A 125 -1.49 12.00 24.02
CA ASP A 125 -0.24 12.75 24.01
C ASP A 125 0.91 11.97 23.36
N GLY A 126 0.93 10.65 23.58
CA GLY A 126 1.85 9.74 22.89
C GLY A 126 1.64 9.76 21.37
N ILE A 127 0.39 9.74 20.90
CA ILE A 127 0.05 9.85 19.47
C ILE A 127 0.50 11.21 18.92
N LYS A 128 0.18 12.33 19.58
CA LYS A 128 0.60 13.67 19.15
C LYS A 128 2.12 13.80 19.04
N SER A 129 2.84 13.32 20.05
CA SER A 129 4.31 13.35 20.09
C SER A 129 4.94 12.47 18.99
N THR A 130 4.33 11.31 18.73
CA THR A 130 4.73 10.42 17.63
C THR A 130 4.53 11.11 16.27
N VAL A 131 3.33 11.67 16.03
CA VAL A 131 3.03 12.39 14.79
C VAL A 131 4.00 13.56 14.57
N ALA A 132 4.31 14.33 15.61
CA ALA A 132 5.27 15.43 15.53
C ALA A 132 6.68 14.96 15.15
N SER A 133 7.13 13.84 15.73
CA SER A 133 8.42 13.21 15.41
C SER A 133 8.50 12.70 13.97
N PHE A 134 7.37 12.22 13.43
CA PHE A 134 7.24 11.77 12.05
C PHE A 134 6.71 12.84 11.09
N SER A 135 6.81 14.12 11.43
CA SER A 135 6.36 15.25 10.58
C SER A 135 6.94 15.22 9.16
N HIS A 136 8.13 14.65 8.96
CA HIS A 136 8.73 14.45 7.64
C HIS A 136 7.96 13.47 6.74
N LEU A 137 7.09 12.62 7.28
CA LEU A 137 6.18 11.74 6.55
C LEU A 137 4.81 12.37 6.30
N SER A 138 4.56 13.57 6.80
CA SER A 138 3.27 14.25 6.63
C SER A 138 2.96 14.50 5.15
N LYS A 139 1.66 14.58 4.82
CA LYS A 139 1.18 14.81 3.45
C LYS A 139 1.74 16.10 2.83
N TYR A 140 2.04 17.12 3.64
CA TYR A 140 2.65 18.36 3.17
C TYR A 140 4.10 18.17 2.70
N SER A 141 4.87 17.30 3.35
CA SER A 141 6.21 16.89 2.90
C SER A 141 6.17 16.08 1.60
N SER A 142 5.20 15.17 1.46
CA SER A 142 5.06 14.38 0.24
C SER A 142 4.51 15.18 -0.94
N PHE A 143 3.66 16.20 -0.71
CA PHE A 143 3.26 17.15 -1.76
C PHE A 143 4.44 17.98 -2.28
N MET A 144 5.35 18.42 -1.40
CA MET A 144 6.62 19.05 -1.80
C MET A 144 7.54 18.09 -2.58
N ARG A 145 7.53 16.78 -2.29
CA ARG A 145 8.28 15.78 -3.06
C ARG A 145 7.62 15.38 -4.38
N PHE A 146 6.29 15.34 -4.45
CA PHE A 146 5.54 15.04 -5.67
C PHE A 146 5.44 16.22 -6.63
N GLY A 147 5.54 17.46 -6.13
CA GLY A 147 5.67 18.66 -6.96
C GLY A 147 6.95 18.70 -7.81
N ASN A 148 7.93 17.84 -7.52
CA ASN A 148 9.15 17.69 -8.32
C ASN A 148 9.10 16.51 -9.32
N PHE A 149 7.98 15.78 -9.41
CA PHE A 149 7.77 14.81 -10.49
C PHE A 149 6.93 15.44 -11.61
N ASP A 150 7.53 16.40 -12.30
CA ASP A 150 7.09 16.86 -13.62
C ASP A 150 7.46 15.82 -14.71
N GLU A 151 7.45 14.53 -14.35
CA GLU A 151 7.83 13.42 -15.21
C GLU A 151 6.61 12.53 -15.44
N GLN A 152 5.96 12.76 -16.58
CA GLN A 152 4.78 12.07 -17.07
C GLN A 152 4.96 10.54 -16.98
N SER A 153 4.03 9.85 -16.31
CA SER A 153 4.13 8.40 -16.08
C SER A 153 4.30 7.64 -17.41
N LYS A 154 5.17 6.62 -17.45
CA LYS A 154 5.36 5.77 -18.65
C LYS A 154 4.04 5.17 -19.16
N ALA A 155 3.13 4.84 -18.25
CA ALA A 155 1.81 4.33 -18.60
C ALA A 155 0.95 5.41 -19.28
N GLU A 156 1.02 6.66 -18.83
CA GLU A 156 0.31 7.78 -19.44
C GLU A 156 0.83 8.07 -20.85
N LYS A 157 2.15 8.01 -21.05
CA LYS A 157 2.77 8.16 -22.37
C LYS A 157 2.38 7.03 -23.33
N LEU A 158 2.34 5.78 -22.86
CA LEU A 158 1.93 4.62 -23.65
C LEU A 158 0.43 4.59 -23.97
N LEU A 159 -0.41 5.09 -23.05
CA LEU A 159 -1.87 5.18 -23.24
C LEU A 159 -2.31 6.47 -23.95
N GLY A 160 -1.37 7.20 -24.55
CA GLY A 160 -1.64 8.37 -25.37
C GLY A 160 -2.21 9.55 -24.58
N SER A 161 -1.83 9.71 -23.31
CA SER A 161 -2.20 10.87 -22.47
C SER A 161 -3.70 11.19 -22.50
N GLY A 162 -4.53 10.16 -22.27
CA GLY A 162 -5.98 10.31 -22.20
C GLY A 162 -6.74 10.01 -23.49
N ILE A 163 -6.07 9.97 -24.65
CA ILE A 163 -6.72 9.65 -25.94
C ILE A 163 -7.39 8.26 -25.90
N VAL A 164 -6.69 7.25 -25.36
CA VAL A 164 -7.25 5.89 -25.26
C VAL A 164 -8.42 5.85 -24.27
N ALA A 165 -8.33 6.61 -23.17
CA ALA A 165 -9.40 6.69 -22.18
C ALA A 165 -10.66 7.37 -22.75
N ASP A 166 -10.50 8.45 -23.53
CA ASP A 166 -11.61 9.14 -24.19
C ASP A 166 -12.30 8.25 -25.23
N VAL A 167 -11.53 7.42 -25.96
CA VAL A 167 -12.08 6.44 -26.90
C VAL A 167 -12.84 5.33 -26.17
N LEU A 168 -12.25 4.73 -25.11
CA LEU A 168 -12.87 3.62 -24.36
C LEU A 168 -14.10 4.06 -23.56
N LEU A 169 -14.12 5.29 -23.05
CA LEU A 169 -15.25 5.86 -22.30
C LEU A 169 -16.30 6.51 -23.20
N TRP A 170 -16.18 6.37 -24.52
CA TRP A 170 -17.13 6.92 -25.50
C TRP A 170 -17.32 8.44 -25.37
N ARG A 171 -16.25 9.18 -25.03
CA ARG A 171 -16.33 10.63 -24.80
C ARG A 171 -16.33 11.42 -26.11
N ASP A 172 -15.76 10.85 -27.17
CA ASP A 172 -15.77 11.39 -28.54
C ASP A 172 -16.44 10.39 -29.49
N GLU A 173 -17.74 10.57 -29.72
CA GLU A 173 -18.58 9.63 -30.48
C GLU A 173 -18.04 9.34 -31.89
N ARG A 174 -17.48 10.34 -32.59
CA ARG A 174 -16.97 10.15 -33.96
C ARG A 174 -15.70 9.31 -33.97
N ARG A 175 -14.77 9.59 -33.06
CA ARG A 175 -13.50 8.84 -32.98
C ARG A 175 -13.74 7.42 -32.50
N THR A 176 -14.55 7.24 -31.46
CA THR A 176 -14.87 5.90 -30.95
C THR A 176 -15.59 5.05 -31.98
N PHE A 177 -16.56 5.61 -32.70
CA PHE A 177 -17.27 4.89 -33.76
C PHE A 177 -16.34 4.44 -34.89
N MET A 178 -15.45 5.33 -35.37
CA MET A 178 -14.49 4.99 -36.42
C MET A 178 -13.49 3.92 -35.96
N CYS A 179 -12.96 4.03 -34.74
CA CYS A 179 -12.08 3.00 -34.16
C CYS A 179 -12.78 1.65 -34.05
N PHE A 180 -14.04 1.63 -33.59
CA PHE A 180 -14.82 0.41 -33.47
C PHE A 180 -15.13 -0.22 -34.84
N LEU A 181 -15.49 0.61 -35.83
CA LEU A 181 -15.73 0.17 -37.21
C LEU A 181 -14.48 -0.44 -37.83
N ILE A 182 -13.31 0.19 -37.69
CA ILE A 182 -12.02 -0.34 -38.17
C ILE A 182 -11.70 -1.68 -37.50
N LEU A 183 -11.91 -1.78 -36.17
CA LEU A 183 -11.63 -2.99 -35.42
C LEU A 183 -12.56 -4.14 -35.81
N ALA A 184 -13.85 -3.85 -36.06
CA ALA A 184 -14.81 -4.82 -36.57
C ALA A 184 -14.48 -5.30 -38.00
N LEU A 185 -14.06 -4.39 -38.89
CA LEU A 185 -13.62 -4.73 -40.24
C LEU A 185 -12.33 -5.57 -40.22
N ALA A 186 -11.38 -5.22 -39.35
CA ALA A 186 -10.16 -6.00 -39.16
C ALA A 186 -10.47 -7.40 -38.60
N PHE A 187 -11.36 -7.50 -37.62
CA PHE A 187 -11.82 -8.77 -37.07
C PHE A 187 -12.49 -9.63 -38.15
N TYR A 188 -13.38 -9.05 -38.96
CA TYR A 188 -14.03 -9.74 -40.06
C TYR A 188 -13.04 -10.23 -41.12
N TRP A 189 -12.06 -9.39 -41.49
CA TRP A 189 -11.01 -9.71 -42.44
C TRP A 189 -10.14 -10.89 -41.98
N PHE A 190 -9.84 -10.98 -40.68
CA PHE A 190 -8.98 -12.03 -40.12
C PHE A 190 -9.71 -13.34 -39.79
N PHE A 191 -10.97 -13.27 -39.33
CA PHE A 191 -11.67 -14.44 -38.80
C PHE A 191 -12.79 -14.99 -39.70
N PHE A 192 -13.45 -14.14 -40.49
CA PHE A 192 -14.59 -14.56 -41.32
C PHE A 192 -14.26 -14.69 -42.81
N CYS A 193 -13.17 -14.08 -43.27
CA CYS A 193 -12.62 -14.40 -44.58
C CYS A 193 -11.97 -15.78 -44.45
N GLY A 194 -12.47 -16.80 -45.15
CA GLY A 194 -12.02 -18.20 -45.06
C GLY A 194 -10.58 -18.49 -45.53
N LYS A 195 -9.69 -17.50 -45.41
CA LYS A 195 -8.25 -17.59 -45.62
C LYS A 195 -7.58 -17.99 -44.31
N THR A 196 -6.48 -18.73 -44.41
CA THR A 196 -5.63 -19.00 -43.25
C THR A 196 -5.05 -17.69 -42.72
N PHE A 197 -4.90 -17.58 -41.39
CA PHE A 197 -4.34 -16.41 -40.71
C PHE A 197 -3.04 -15.91 -41.36
N THR A 198 -2.20 -16.84 -41.80
CA THR A 198 -0.92 -16.57 -42.48
C THR A 198 -1.10 -15.88 -43.83
N SER A 199 -2.13 -16.23 -44.60
CA SER A 199 -2.45 -15.60 -45.89
C SER A 199 -2.96 -14.17 -45.71
N SER A 200 -3.83 -13.94 -44.73
CA SER A 200 -4.35 -12.60 -44.42
C SER A 200 -3.25 -11.67 -43.91
N ALA A 201 -2.34 -12.17 -43.06
CA ALA A 201 -1.18 -11.41 -42.59
C ALA A 201 -0.22 -11.04 -43.72
N ALA A 202 0.06 -11.97 -44.65
CA ALA A 202 0.90 -11.70 -45.81
C ALA A 202 0.30 -10.65 -46.76
N GLN A 203 -1.02 -10.69 -46.99
CA GLN A 203 -1.71 -9.68 -47.79
C GLN A 203 -1.68 -8.29 -47.14
N LEU A 204 -1.81 -8.22 -45.81
CA LEU A 204 -1.72 -6.96 -45.07
C LEU A 204 -0.31 -6.36 -45.18
N LEU A 205 0.73 -7.19 -45.02
CA LEU A 205 2.12 -6.75 -45.20
C LEU A 205 2.37 -6.23 -46.63
N LEU A 206 1.84 -6.91 -47.65
CA LEU A 206 1.97 -6.50 -49.05
C LEU A 206 1.26 -5.17 -49.34
N LEU A 207 0.12 -4.92 -48.69
CA LEU A 207 -0.61 -3.67 -48.79
C LEU A 207 0.16 -2.53 -48.11
N VAL A 208 0.74 -2.78 -46.94
CA VAL A 208 1.60 -1.83 -46.21
C VAL A 208 2.85 -1.48 -47.04
N THR A 209 3.52 -2.46 -47.64
CA THR A 209 4.69 -2.19 -48.50
C THR A 209 4.33 -1.40 -49.75
N ALA A 210 3.19 -1.68 -50.39
CA ALA A 210 2.70 -0.91 -51.52
C ALA A 210 2.38 0.55 -51.15
N ILE A 211 1.76 0.77 -49.98
CA ILE A 211 1.49 2.12 -49.46
C ILE A 211 2.80 2.85 -49.17
N LEU A 212 3.74 2.23 -48.46
CA LEU A 212 5.05 2.82 -48.16
C LEU A 212 5.83 3.16 -49.41
N TYR A 213 5.78 2.30 -50.43
CA TYR A 213 6.39 2.54 -51.73
C TYR A 213 5.73 3.72 -52.46
N GLY A 214 4.40 3.80 -52.46
CA GLY A 214 3.66 4.93 -53.02
C GLY A 214 3.97 6.25 -52.33
N TYR A 215 4.04 6.27 -50.99
CA TYR A 215 4.47 7.44 -50.22
C TYR A 215 5.91 7.83 -50.50
N GLY A 216 6.82 6.86 -50.67
CA GLY A 216 8.21 7.11 -50.99
C GLY A 216 8.40 7.79 -52.36
N ILE A 217 7.60 7.42 -53.36
CA ILE A 217 7.60 8.04 -54.69
C ILE A 217 6.96 9.43 -54.64
N LEU A 218 5.82 9.58 -53.94
CA LEU A 218 5.14 10.87 -53.84
C LEU A 218 5.97 11.91 -53.07
N ALA A 219 6.80 11.46 -52.11
CA ALA A 219 7.72 12.32 -51.38
C ALA A 219 9.01 12.66 -52.15
N SER A 220 9.33 11.97 -53.25
CA SER A 220 10.49 12.31 -54.09
C SER A 220 10.18 13.32 -55.20
N ASP A 221 8.90 13.53 -55.50
CA ASP A 221 8.41 14.47 -56.54
C ASP A 221 8.01 15.85 -55.98
N MET A 222 8.26 16.12 -54.68
CA MET A 222 8.13 17.44 -54.04
C MET A 222 9.48 18.04 -53.66
#